data_AF-A0A7Z2YFP8-F1
#
_entry.id   AF-A0A7Z2YFP8-F1
#
_cell.length_a   1.000
_cell.length_b   1.000
_cell.length_c   1.000
_cell.angle_alpha   90.00
_cell.angle_beta   90.00
_cell.angle_gamma   90.00
#
_symmetry.space_group_name_H-M   'P 1'
#
loop_
_entity.id
_entity.type
_entity.pdbx_description
1 polymer ?
#
loop_
_entity_poly.entity_id
_entity_poly.type
_entity_poly.pdbx_seq_one_letter_code
_entity_poly.pdbx_strand_id
1 'polypeptide(L)' 'MPHEIAWGEIYTPPLLIVVAISYVICSLLFSVAIRLGAHKYIASPAIAELSLFIICCGAVSKFIPVF' A
#
# COMPACT_ATOMS: atom_id res chain seq x y z
N MET A 1 11.41 2.08 -21.52
CA MET A 1 12.21 1.07 -20.79
C MET A 1 11.71 1.09 -19.36
N PRO A 2 11.44 -0.06 -18.71
CA PRO A 2 11.01 -0.03 -17.32
C PRO A 2 12.10 0.67 -16.53
N HIS A 3 11.74 1.73 -15.83
CA HIS A 3 12.67 2.50 -15.00
C HIS A 3 12.96 1.66 -13.76
N GLU A 4 13.95 0.78 -13.85
CA GLU A 4 14.48 0.09 -12.68
C GLU A 4 15.16 1.12 -11.79
N ILE A 5 14.71 1.21 -10.54
CA ILE A 5 15.31 2.10 -9.56
C ILE A 5 16.57 1.40 -9.07
N ALA A 6 17.71 1.76 -9.67
CA ALA A 6 19.02 1.26 -9.31
C ALA A 6 19.64 2.16 -8.23
N TRP A 7 19.98 1.58 -7.08
CA TRP A 7 20.85 2.19 -6.08
C TRP A 7 22.16 1.41 -6.06
N GLY A 8 23.14 1.85 -6.84
CA GLY A 8 24.36 1.05 -7.07
C GLY A 8 24.04 -0.24 -7.82
N GLU A 9 24.41 -1.39 -7.25
CA GLU A 9 24.17 -2.73 -7.84
C GLU A 9 22.82 -3.35 -7.44
N ILE A 10 22.07 -2.72 -6.53
CA ILE A 10 20.80 -3.26 -6.03
C ILE A 10 19.67 -2.77 -6.94
N TYR A 11 19.18 -3.69 -7.76
CA TYR A 11 17.98 -3.50 -8.57
C TYR A 11 16.75 -3.72 -7.69
N THR A 12 16.06 -2.63 -7.35
CA THR A 12 14.81 -2.72 -6.59
C THR A 12 13.63 -2.59 -7.55
N PRO A 13 12.79 -3.63 -7.70
CA PRO A 13 11.62 -3.54 -8.56
C PRO A 13 10.70 -2.41 -8.09
N PRO A 14 10.22 -1.52 -8.98
CA PRO A 14 9.31 -0.43 -8.60
C PRO A 14 8.06 -0.93 -7.85
N LEU A 15 7.56 -2.12 -8.23
CA LEU A 15 6.44 -2.78 -7.56
C LEU A 15 6.74 -3.14 -6.09
N LEU A 16 7.98 -3.52 -5.77
CA LEU A 16 8.35 -3.85 -4.39
C LEU A 16 8.24 -2.61 -3.50
N ILE A 17 8.67 -1.46 -4.02
CA ILE A 17 8.59 -0.17 -3.33
C ILE A 17 7.14 0.24 -3.14
N VAL A 18 6.32 0.13 -4.19
CA VAL A 18 4.87 0.41 -4.12
C VAL A 18 4.22 -0.43 -3.03
N VAL A 19 4.41 -1.75 -3.05
CA VAL A 19 3.82 -2.68 -2.08
C VAL A 19 4.27 -2.38 -0.65
N ALA A 20 5.57 -2.12 -0.45
CA ALA A 20 6.11 -1.81 0.87
C ALA A 20 5.50 -0.52 1.45
N ILE A 21 5.47 0.57 0.66
CA ILE A 21 4.91 1.85 1.09
C ILE A 21 3.41 1.72 1.34
N SER A 22 2.68 1.08 0.42
CA SER A 22 1.24 0.89 0.55
C SER A 22 0.87 0.04 1.77
N TYR A 23 1.69 -0.95 2.13
CA TYR A 23 1.48 -1.76 3.33
C TYR A 23 1.58 -0.92 4.61
N VAL A 24 2.62 -0.09 4.71
CA VAL A 24 2.83 0.81 5.86
C VAL A 24 1.66 1.80 6.00
N ILE A 25 1.26 2.44 4.90
CA ILE A 25 0.13 3.37 4.88
C ILE A 25 -1.18 2.67 5.27
N CYS A 26 -1.44 1.50 4.69
CA CYS A 26 -2.64 0.72 4.97
C CYS A 26 -2.72 0.33 6.44
N SER A 27 -1.62 -0.16 7.02
CA SER A 27 -1.55 -0.54 8.44
C SER A 27 -1.81 0.64 9.38
N LEU A 28 -1.26 1.83 9.06
CA LEU A 28 -1.51 3.06 9.78
C LEU A 28 -2.98 3.48 9.71
N LEU A 29 -3.56 3.50 8.51
CA LEU A 29 -4.98 3.85 8.30
C LEU A 29 -5.92 2.87 9.02
N PHE A 30 -5.63 1.58 8.94
CA PHE A 30 -6.43 0.55 9.61
C PHE A 30 -6.33 0.68 11.13
N SER A 31 -5.14 0.94 11.67
CA SER A 31 -4.93 1.21 13.10
C SER A 31 -5.71 2.43 13.58
N VAL A 32 -5.71 3.51 12.79
CA VAL A 32 -6.51 4.72 13.09
C VAL A 32 -8.01 4.42 13.02
N ALA A 33 -8.46 3.69 12.00
CA ALA A 33 -9.85 3.31 11.84
C ALA A 33 -10.35 2.46 13.02
N ILE A 34 -9.56 1.49 13.49
CA ILE A 34 -9.88 0.70 14.68
C ILE A 34 -10.01 1.58 15.92
N ARG A 35 -9.06 2.50 16.14
CA ARG A 35 -9.08 3.45 17.27
C ARG A 35 -10.30 4.36 17.26
N LEU A 36 -10.79 4.73 16.08
CA LEU A 36 -12.00 5.53 15.89
C LEU A 36 -13.31 4.71 16.02
N GLY A 37 -13.22 3.41 16.30
CA GLY A 37 -14.40 2.55 16.43
C GLY A 37 -14.99 2.08 15.10
N ALA A 38 -14.30 2.29 13.97
CA ALA A 38 -14.80 1.91 12.64
C ALA A 38 -15.04 0.40 12.50
N HIS A 39 -14.36 -0.42 13.32
CA HIS A 39 -14.53 -1.87 13.38
C HIS A 39 -15.99 -2.29 13.64
N LYS A 40 -16.82 -1.44 14.28
CA LYS A 40 -18.24 -1.71 14.52
C LYS A 40 -19.10 -1.63 13.25
N TYR A 41 -18.64 -0.91 12.22
CA TYR A 41 -19.36 -0.70 10.96
C TYR A 41 -18.87 -1.62 9.84
N ILE A 42 -17.82 -2.41 10.09
CA ILE A 42 -17.21 -3.29 9.09
C ILE A 42 -17.64 -4.72 9.37
N ALA A 43 -18.43 -5.30 8.46
CA ALA A 43 -18.92 -6.68 8.58
C ALA A 43 -17.78 -7.71 8.47
N SER A 44 -16.76 -7.44 7.65
CA SER A 44 -15.59 -8.30 7.47
C SER A 44 -14.30 -7.49 7.52
N PRO A 45 -13.56 -7.49 8.65
CA PRO A 45 -12.36 -6.68 8.82
C PRO A 45 -11.25 -7.05 7.85
N ALA A 46 -11.06 -8.35 7.56
CA ALA A 46 -10.04 -8.81 6.63
C ALA A 46 -10.30 -8.33 5.19
N ILE A 47 -11.56 -8.31 4.75
CA ILE A 47 -11.92 -7.81 3.42
C ILE A 47 -11.69 -6.30 3.34
N ALA A 48 -12.06 -5.56 4.40
CA ALA A 48 -11.83 -4.12 4.46
C ALA A 48 -10.33 -3.77 4.42
N GLU A 49 -9.49 -4.51 5.15
CA GLU A 49 -8.04 -4.36 5.14
C GLU A 49 -7.43 -4.64 3.76
N LEU A 50 -7.81 -5.75 3.12
CA LEU A 50 -7.37 -6.08 1.76
C LEU A 50 -7.81 -5.03 0.74
N SER A 51 -9.05 -4.55 0.85
CA SER A 51 -9.58 -3.52 -0.04
C SER A 51 -8.82 -2.21 0.11
N LEU A 52 -8.57 -1.80 1.36
CA LEU A 52 -7.78 -0.61 1.68
C LEU A 52 -6.36 -0.73 1.14
N PHE A 53 -5.73 -1.90 1.27
CA PHE A 53 -4.40 -2.17 0.75
C PHE A 53 -4.33 -2.02 -0.77
N ILE A 54 -5.29 -2.58 -1.51
CA ILE A 54 -5.36 -2.43 -2.98
C ILE A 54 -5.55 -0.96 -3.38
N ILE A 55 -6.41 -0.21 -2.67
CA ILE A 55 -6.61 1.22 -2.91
C ILE A 55 -5.31 2.00 -2.66
N CYS A 56 -4.59 1.70 -1.57
CA CYS A 56 -3.29 2.29 -1.30
C CYS A 56 -2.24 1.95 -2.37
N CYS A 57 -2.19 0.71 -2.87
CA CYS A 57 -1.32 0.31 -3.98
C CYS A 57 -1.65 1.09 -5.27
N GLY A 58 -2.93 1.20 -5.60
CA GLY A 58 -3.39 1.99 -6.75
C GLY A 58 -3.03 3.47 -6.62
N ALA A 59 -3.15 4.06 -5.43
CA ALA A 59 -2.78 5.44 -5.18
C ALA A 59 -1.27 5.66 -5.26
N VAL A 60 -0.46 4.83 -4.59
CA VAL A 60 1.01 4.96 -4.56
C VAL A 60 1.64 4.72 -5.93
N SER A 61 1.10 3.79 -6.72
CA SER A 61 1.58 3.53 -8.10
C SER A 61 1.39 4.70 -9.06
N LYS A 62 0.60 5.73 -8.73
CA LYS A 62 0.53 6.98 -9.51
C LYS A 62 1.74 7.88 -9.32
N PHE A 63 2.46 7.73 -8.22
CA PHE A 63 3.62 8.55 -7.88
C PHE A 63 4.96 7.87 -8.19
N ILE A 64 4.93 6.54 -8.38
CA ILE A 64 6.11 5.75 -8.76
C ILE A 64 5.92 5.33 -10.21
N PRO A 65 6.83 5.70 -11.13
CA PRO A 65 6.75 5.27 -12.52
C PRO A 65 7.01 3.77 -12.61
N VAL A 66 5.94 2.98 -12.57
CA VAL A 66 5.98 1.53 -12.77
C VAL A 66 5.98 1.18 -14.28
N PHE A 67 5.58 2.12 -15.14
CA PHE A 67 5.51 1.99 -16.60
C PHE A 67 6.12 3.20 -17.31
#